data_AF-A0A6N8W4X0-F1
#
_entry.id   AF-A0A6N8W4X0-F1
#
_cell.length_a   1.000
_cell.length_b   1.000
_cell.length_c   1.000
_cell.angle_alpha   90.00
_cell.angle_beta   90.00
_cell.angle_gamma   90.00
#
_symmetry.space_group_name_H-M   'P 1'
#
loop_
_entity.id
_entity.type
_entity.pdbx_description
1 polymer ?
#
loop_
_entity_poly.entity_id
_entity_poly.type
_entity_poly.pdbx_seq_one_letter_code
_entity_poly.pdbx_strand_id
1 'polypeptide(L)'
;MSLFLSTPYWQQLAGAAFLELPELAGKRLTDLRSDPGEQDHASQFDMATLKGQGFTDEQVRQFLEMQAQLMDSKRRDKEASSPARITRALVERTGVPEPVWQRSGKEMLEAVLPIQSSNTQEIPAMESDSNGGETIAADSARSMGFERITLIADFPITRATFGFSRVDYQPQKCQLNPFSPDRDHEGRYPVFVDIVQADALSIRLNPVNVWRWLELNGLSPNFPESASDQDLAKRAYFIGLLDETLLGETLRADRAEERMVFGLLHTLSHLAIRQAALLCGLDSTSLSEYILPKALTFSLYCNHRFGATIGALASLFEQSLGEWLQAIREADRCVYDPVCGDRGGSCHACTHLSETSCRFFNLNLGRSLLFGGHDPELGKINYGYFDIK
;
A
#
# COMPACT_ATOMS: atom_id res chain seq x y z
N MET A 1 2.74 -10.73 -14.82
CA MET A 1 2.50 -11.11 -13.41
C MET A 1 3.00 -12.51 -13.08
N SER A 2 2.51 -13.58 -13.73
CA SER A 2 2.94 -14.97 -13.46
C SER A 2 4.46 -15.14 -13.46
N LEU A 3 5.15 -14.55 -14.43
CA LEU A 3 6.62 -14.58 -14.53
C LEU A 3 7.35 -13.87 -13.37
N PHE A 4 6.79 -12.76 -12.88
CA PHE A 4 7.37 -12.05 -11.72
C PHE A 4 7.22 -12.89 -10.45
N LEU A 5 6.05 -13.49 -10.23
CA LEU A 5 5.80 -14.35 -9.07
C LEU A 5 6.65 -15.63 -9.06
N SER A 6 7.17 -16.05 -10.22
CA SER A 6 8.15 -17.14 -10.31
C SER A 6 9.60 -16.71 -10.06
N THR A 7 9.88 -15.40 -9.97
CA THR A 7 11.22 -14.89 -9.71
C THR A 7 11.63 -15.19 -8.26
N PRO A 8 12.86 -15.68 -8.02
CA PRO A 8 13.36 -15.84 -6.66
C PRO A 8 13.33 -14.51 -5.91
N TYR A 9 12.93 -14.53 -4.64
CA TYR A 9 12.84 -13.35 -3.78
C TYR A 9 11.83 -12.28 -4.25
N TRP A 10 10.79 -12.65 -5.00
CA TRP A 10 9.80 -11.69 -5.49
C TRP A 10 9.15 -10.88 -4.35
N GLN A 11 8.98 -11.46 -3.17
CA GLN A 11 8.43 -10.79 -1.99
C GLN A 11 9.31 -9.63 -1.53
N GLN A 12 10.62 -9.85 -1.47
CA GLN A 12 11.62 -8.86 -1.12
C GLN A 12 11.77 -7.82 -2.24
N LEU A 13 11.68 -8.22 -3.51
CA LEU A 13 11.62 -7.28 -4.62
C LEU A 13 10.40 -6.36 -4.54
N ALA A 14 9.23 -6.88 -4.15
CA ALA A 14 8.04 -6.07 -3.92
C ALA A 14 8.24 -5.09 -2.75
N GLY A 15 8.85 -5.54 -1.65
CA GLY A 15 9.23 -4.67 -0.53
C GLY A 15 10.23 -3.57 -0.92
N ALA A 16 11.24 -3.93 -1.71
CA ALA A 16 12.22 -2.99 -2.24
C ALA A 16 11.59 -1.95 -3.17
N ALA A 17 10.63 -2.35 -4.02
CA ALA A 17 9.89 -1.43 -4.87
C ALA A 17 8.97 -0.52 -4.05
N PHE A 18 8.31 -1.03 -3.01
CA PHE A 18 7.46 -0.25 -2.11
C PHE A 18 8.23 0.84 -1.35
N LEU A 19 9.46 0.51 -0.93
CA LEU A 19 10.39 1.45 -0.32
C LEU A 19 11.18 2.29 -1.33
N GLU A 20 10.88 2.17 -2.63
CA GLU A 20 11.48 2.96 -3.71
C GLU A 20 13.01 2.88 -3.72
N LEU A 21 13.56 1.68 -3.50
CA LEU A 21 15.01 1.46 -3.53
C LEU A 21 15.62 1.91 -4.88
N PRO A 22 16.75 2.65 -4.87
CA PRO A 22 17.40 3.15 -6.08
C PRO A 22 17.68 2.08 -7.15
N GLU A 23 17.94 0.84 -6.74
CA GLU A 23 18.21 -0.30 -7.61
C GLU A 23 17.04 -0.67 -8.55
N LEU A 24 15.82 -0.28 -8.15
CA LEU A 24 14.56 -0.49 -8.87
C LEU A 24 14.01 0.80 -9.49
N ALA A 25 14.72 1.93 -9.38
CA ALA A 25 14.28 3.20 -9.95
C ALA A 25 13.98 3.06 -11.45
N GLY A 26 12.79 3.51 -11.87
CA GLY A 26 12.34 3.47 -13.26
C GLY A 26 12.01 2.07 -13.80
N LYS A 27 12.04 1.01 -12.97
CA LYS A 27 11.70 -0.36 -13.38
C LYS A 27 10.34 -0.77 -12.81
N ARG A 28 9.48 -1.36 -13.64
CA ARG A 28 8.24 -1.97 -13.15
C ARG A 28 8.53 -3.37 -12.63
N LEU A 29 7.81 -3.79 -11.59
CA LEU A 29 7.95 -5.16 -11.07
C LEU A 29 7.64 -6.21 -12.13
N THR A 30 6.69 -5.92 -13.03
CA THR A 30 6.34 -6.79 -14.16
C THR A 30 7.46 -6.98 -15.18
N ASP A 31 8.44 -6.09 -15.21
CA ASP A 31 9.55 -6.10 -16.16
C ASP A 31 10.77 -6.85 -15.60
N LEU A 32 10.81 -7.10 -14.29
CA LEU A 32 11.83 -7.90 -13.64
C LEU A 32 11.62 -9.38 -14.03
N ARG A 33 12.32 -9.80 -15.07
CA ARG A 33 12.34 -11.18 -15.56
C ARG A 33 13.56 -11.91 -14.99
N SER A 34 13.34 -13.07 -14.38
CA SER A 34 14.36 -14.10 -14.27
C SER A 34 14.23 -15.00 -15.50
N ASP A 35 14.91 -14.70 -16.60
CA ASP A 35 15.03 -15.65 -17.70
C ASP A 35 16.14 -16.65 -17.36
N PRO A 36 15.87 -17.97 -17.24
CA PRO A 36 16.91 -18.96 -16.94
C PRO A 36 17.89 -19.19 -18.11
N GLY A 37 17.70 -18.49 -19.24
CA GLY A 37 18.40 -18.80 -20.48
C GLY A 37 18.61 -17.62 -21.44
N GLU A 38 18.56 -16.37 -20.99
CA GLU A 38 19.05 -15.24 -21.82
C GLU A 38 20.58 -15.35 -21.94
N GLN A 39 21.02 -16.19 -22.88
CA GLN A 39 22.26 -15.92 -23.60
C GLN A 39 22.06 -14.55 -24.25
N ASP A 40 22.85 -13.57 -23.82
CA ASP A 40 22.96 -12.26 -24.47
C ASP A 40 23.23 -12.53 -25.96
N HIS A 41 22.20 -12.54 -26.80
CA HIS A 41 22.32 -12.47 -28.25
C HIS A 41 22.69 -11.03 -28.67
N ALA A 42 23.53 -10.36 -27.87
CA ALA A 42 24.30 -9.25 -28.37
C ALA A 42 25.16 -9.84 -29.49
N SER A 43 24.88 -9.43 -30.73
CA SER A 43 25.63 -9.85 -31.90
C SER A 43 27.11 -9.56 -31.64
N GLN A 44 27.89 -10.57 -31.25
CA GLN A 44 29.33 -10.45 -31.17
C GLN A 44 29.80 -10.28 -32.61
N PHE A 45 30.14 -9.04 -32.96
CA PHE A 45 30.73 -8.78 -34.27
C PHE A 45 32.16 -9.29 -34.20
N ASP A 46 32.38 -10.45 -34.82
CA ASP A 46 33.71 -11.04 -34.87
C ASP A 46 34.62 -10.23 -35.84
N MET A 47 35.93 -10.24 -35.58
CA MET A 47 36.92 -9.46 -36.35
C MET A 47 36.80 -9.71 -37.86
N ALA A 48 36.51 -10.96 -38.25
CA ALA A 48 36.37 -11.38 -39.64
C ALA A 48 35.20 -10.69 -40.34
N THR A 49 34.10 -10.46 -39.63
CA THR A 49 32.88 -9.84 -40.15
C THR A 49 33.08 -8.34 -40.40
N LEU A 50 33.75 -7.66 -39.46
CA LEU A 50 34.06 -6.23 -39.58
C LEU A 50 35.12 -5.96 -40.66
N LYS A 51 36.15 -6.81 -40.78
CA LYS A 51 37.13 -6.71 -41.87
C LYS A 51 36.50 -6.97 -43.24
N GLY A 52 35.55 -7.91 -43.33
CA GLY A 52 34.79 -8.19 -44.55
C GLY A 52 33.91 -7.03 -45.04
N GLN A 53 33.57 -6.09 -44.16
CA GLN A 53 32.78 -4.88 -44.48
C GLN A 53 33.65 -3.65 -44.83
N GLY A 54 34.98 -3.80 -44.89
CA GLY A 54 35.91 -2.76 -45.34
C GLY A 54 36.39 -1.78 -44.25
N PHE A 55 36.21 -2.12 -42.97
CA PHE A 55 36.76 -1.33 -41.86
C PHE A 55 38.29 -1.51 -41.74
N THR A 56 38.99 -0.43 -41.37
CA THR A 56 40.44 -0.46 -41.11
C THR A 56 40.76 -1.16 -39.78
N ASP A 57 41.96 -1.72 -39.63
CA ASP A 57 42.38 -2.44 -38.40
C ASP A 57 42.22 -1.58 -37.13
N GLU A 58 42.45 -0.27 -37.23
CA GLU A 58 42.27 0.67 -36.11
C GLU A 58 40.79 0.85 -35.73
N GLN A 59 39.89 0.96 -36.72
CA GLN A 59 38.45 1.07 -36.48
C GLN A 59 37.86 -0.22 -35.89
N VAL A 60 38.35 -1.39 -36.34
CA VAL A 60 37.95 -2.69 -35.78
C VAL A 60 38.37 -2.79 -34.31
N ARG A 61 39.58 -2.33 -33.97
CA ARG A 61 40.09 -2.35 -32.58
C ARG A 61 39.27 -1.44 -31.67
N GLN A 62 38.99 -0.20 -32.09
CA GLN A 62 38.17 0.73 -31.32
C GLN A 62 36.74 0.22 -31.12
N PHE A 63 36.14 -0.41 -32.14
CA PHE A 63 34.80 -0.99 -32.04
C PHE A 63 34.75 -2.15 -31.04
N LEU A 64 35.75 -3.03 -31.05
CA LEU A 64 35.85 -4.14 -30.09
C LEU A 64 36.11 -3.67 -28.65
N GLU A 65 36.94 -2.64 -28.46
CA GLU A 65 37.15 -2.03 -27.13
C GLU A 65 35.86 -1.39 -26.60
N MET A 66 35.13 -0.63 -27.44
CA MET A 66 33.85 -0.05 -27.09
C MET A 66 32.80 -1.13 -26.77
N GLN A 67 32.76 -2.22 -27.56
CA GLN A 67 31.86 -3.35 -27.30
C GLN A 67 32.21 -4.04 -25.98
N ALA A 68 33.50 -4.25 -25.68
CA ALA A 68 33.94 -4.83 -24.42
C ALA A 68 33.57 -3.96 -23.21
N GLN A 69 33.75 -2.64 -23.31
CA GLN A 69 33.35 -1.69 -22.27
C GLN A 69 31.83 -1.68 -22.05
N LEU A 70 31.04 -1.69 -23.12
CA LEU A 70 29.58 -1.75 -23.04
C LEU A 70 29.09 -3.06 -22.42
N MET A 71 29.69 -4.19 -22.78
CA MET A 71 29.36 -5.50 -22.20
C MET A 71 29.73 -5.58 -20.71
N ASP A 72 30.89 -5.02 -20.32
CA ASP A 72 31.28 -4.98 -18.91
C ASP A 72 30.37 -4.06 -18.09
N SER A 73 29.97 -2.90 -18.63
CA SER A 73 28.97 -2.02 -18.02
C SER A 73 27.63 -2.75 -17.84
N LYS A 74 27.11 -3.38 -18.90
CA LYS A 74 25.86 -4.16 -18.84
C LYS A 74 25.94 -5.30 -17.82
N ARG A 75 27.07 -6.00 -17.74
CA ARG A 75 27.28 -7.07 -16.76
C ARG A 75 27.25 -6.51 -15.33
N ARG A 76 27.95 -5.41 -15.06
CA ARG A 76 27.92 -4.74 -13.75
C ARG A 76 26.51 -4.27 -13.38
N ASP A 77 25.77 -3.70 -14.33
CA ASP A 77 24.38 -3.28 -14.13
C ASP A 77 23.44 -4.48 -13.88
N LYS A 78 23.61 -5.57 -14.63
CA LYS A 78 22.84 -6.83 -14.45
C LYS A 78 23.12 -7.47 -13.10
N GLU A 79 24.38 -7.50 -12.67
CA GLU A 79 24.74 -8.00 -11.34
C GLU A 79 24.22 -7.09 -10.22
N ALA A 80 24.36 -5.76 -10.37
CA ALA A 80 23.86 -4.77 -9.40
C ALA A 80 22.33 -4.86 -9.23
N SER A 81 21.61 -5.12 -10.33
CA SER A 81 20.16 -5.32 -10.33
C SER A 81 19.69 -6.75 -10.05
N SER A 82 20.61 -7.65 -9.66
CA SER A 82 20.22 -9.04 -9.36
C SER A 82 19.28 -9.11 -8.14
N PRO A 83 18.23 -9.97 -8.17
CA PRO A 83 17.28 -10.08 -7.07
C PRO A 83 17.91 -10.36 -5.71
N ALA A 84 18.98 -11.17 -5.69
CA ALA A 84 19.71 -11.49 -4.47
C ALA A 84 20.46 -10.28 -3.88
N ARG A 85 21.05 -9.41 -4.72
CA ARG A 85 21.70 -8.17 -4.24
C ARG A 85 20.68 -7.18 -3.72
N ILE A 86 19.56 -6.98 -4.42
CA ILE A 86 18.47 -6.09 -3.98
C ILE A 86 17.90 -6.57 -2.64
N THR A 87 17.69 -7.88 -2.50
CA THR A 87 17.22 -8.48 -1.25
C THR A 87 18.19 -8.25 -0.09
N ARG A 88 19.49 -8.41 -0.33
CA ARG A 88 20.51 -8.13 0.69
C ARG A 88 20.52 -6.64 1.08
N ALA A 89 20.49 -5.75 0.09
CA ALA A 89 20.44 -4.31 0.32
C ALA A 89 19.20 -3.89 1.10
N LEU A 90 18.04 -4.50 0.81
CA LEU A 90 16.80 -4.26 1.54
C LEU A 90 16.93 -4.61 3.03
N VAL A 91 17.43 -5.82 3.34
CA VAL A 91 17.61 -6.27 4.73
C VAL A 91 18.67 -5.43 5.45
N GLU A 92 19.78 -5.12 4.78
CA GLU A 92 20.86 -4.30 5.36
C GLU A 92 20.40 -2.88 5.67
N ARG A 93 19.70 -2.21 4.73
CA ARG A 93 19.23 -0.83 4.91
C ARG A 93 18.14 -0.72 5.96
N THR A 94 17.18 -1.63 5.93
CA THR A 94 15.99 -1.56 6.81
C THR A 94 16.20 -2.22 8.17
N GLY A 95 17.16 -3.14 8.27
CA GLY A 95 17.33 -4.03 9.43
C GLY A 95 16.22 -5.09 9.57
N VAL A 96 15.16 -5.05 8.75
CA VAL A 96 14.01 -5.96 8.85
C VAL A 96 14.41 -7.35 8.34
N PRO A 97 14.22 -8.42 9.15
CA PRO A 97 14.63 -9.76 8.77
C PRO A 97 13.94 -10.29 7.51
N GLU A 98 14.65 -11.11 6.75
CA GLU A 98 14.11 -11.73 5.53
C GLU A 98 12.75 -12.45 5.72
N PRO A 99 12.51 -13.22 6.81
CA PRO A 99 11.21 -13.88 7.02
C PRO A 99 10.02 -12.91 7.12
N VAL A 100 10.23 -11.70 7.63
CA VAL A 100 9.19 -10.66 7.72
C VAL A 100 8.83 -10.18 6.32
N TRP A 101 9.82 -9.97 5.46
CA TRP A 101 9.58 -9.62 4.06
C TRP A 101 8.89 -10.74 3.28
N GLN A 102 9.24 -12.00 3.54
CA GLN A 102 8.58 -13.15 2.90
C GLN A 102 7.07 -13.20 3.24
N ARG A 103 6.68 -12.91 4.48
CA ARG A 103 5.27 -12.85 4.89
C ARG A 103 4.55 -11.59 4.42
N SER A 104 5.28 -10.47 4.33
CA SER A 104 4.72 -9.17 3.95
C SER A 104 4.69 -8.89 2.45
N GLY A 105 5.38 -9.70 1.64
CA GLY A 105 5.55 -9.47 0.20
C GLY A 105 4.26 -9.34 -0.60
N LYS A 106 3.18 -10.05 -0.21
CA LYS A 106 1.87 -9.91 -0.85
C LYS A 106 1.32 -8.49 -0.69
N GLU A 107 1.37 -7.94 0.52
CA GLU A 107 0.85 -6.60 0.80
C GLU A 107 1.69 -5.52 0.11
N MET A 108 3.02 -5.70 0.09
CA MET A 108 3.92 -4.79 -0.64
C MET A 108 3.63 -4.82 -2.14
N LEU A 109 3.34 -6.00 -2.69
CA LEU A 109 2.95 -6.14 -4.09
C LEU A 109 1.60 -5.43 -4.37
N GLU A 110 0.61 -5.62 -3.49
CA GLU A 110 -0.69 -4.95 -3.60
C GLU A 110 -0.58 -3.42 -3.46
N ALA A 111 0.39 -2.91 -2.69
CA ALA A 111 0.64 -1.47 -2.58
C ALA A 111 1.28 -0.89 -3.85
N VAL A 112 2.18 -1.65 -4.50
CA VAL A 112 2.97 -1.16 -5.64
C VAL A 112 2.25 -1.30 -6.98
N LEU A 113 1.61 -2.46 -7.23
CA LEU A 113 1.08 -2.78 -8.56
C LEU A 113 0.04 -1.79 -9.10
N PRO A 114 -0.95 -1.33 -8.30
CA PRO A 114 -1.94 -0.39 -8.80
C PRO A 114 -1.31 0.95 -9.22
N ILE A 115 -0.26 1.39 -8.52
CA ILE A 115 0.46 2.65 -8.80
C ILE A 115 1.29 2.55 -10.08
N GLN A 116 1.87 1.37 -10.36
CA GLN A 116 2.63 1.12 -11.59
C GLN A 116 1.76 0.89 -12.83
N SER A 117 0.42 0.94 -12.68
CA SER A 117 -0.51 0.85 -13.81
C SER A 117 -0.50 2.12 -14.67
N SER A 118 -1.00 2.02 -15.91
CA SER A 118 -0.89 3.10 -16.90
C SER A 118 -1.86 4.28 -16.67
N ASN A 119 -2.90 4.09 -15.85
CA ASN A 119 -4.01 5.02 -15.68
C ASN A 119 -4.09 5.53 -14.24
N THR A 120 -3.05 6.24 -13.80
CA THR A 120 -3.00 6.87 -12.47
C THR A 120 -2.84 8.38 -12.59
N GLN A 121 -3.53 9.10 -11.71
CA GLN A 121 -3.28 10.52 -11.46
C GLN A 121 -2.85 10.67 -10.00
N GLU A 122 -1.73 11.35 -9.76
CA GLU A 122 -1.14 11.48 -8.42
C GLU A 122 -1.00 12.95 -8.04
N ILE A 123 -1.31 13.24 -6.78
CA ILE A 123 -0.95 14.49 -6.13
C ILE A 123 0.05 14.15 -5.03
N PRO A 124 1.37 14.41 -5.25
CA PRO A 124 2.35 14.28 -4.19
C PRO A 124 2.09 15.36 -3.15
N ALA A 125 2.03 15.01 -1.87
CA ALA A 125 1.80 16.00 -0.81
C ALA A 125 3.04 16.86 -0.51
N MET A 126 4.22 16.46 -1.02
CA MET A 126 5.52 17.04 -0.66
C MET A 126 6.22 17.86 -1.77
N GLU A 127 5.76 17.82 -3.02
CA GLU A 127 6.41 18.60 -4.08
C GLU A 127 5.73 19.97 -4.22
N SER A 128 6.47 21.01 -3.85
CA SER A 128 6.10 22.38 -4.19
C SER A 128 6.23 22.54 -5.70
N ASP A 129 5.12 22.75 -6.39
CA ASP A 129 5.17 23.10 -7.80
C ASP A 129 6.03 24.36 -7.96
N SER A 130 7.15 24.23 -8.67
CA SER A 130 8.09 25.32 -8.93
C SER A 130 7.48 26.48 -9.74
N ASN A 131 6.21 26.34 -10.15
CA ASN A 131 5.37 27.35 -10.77
C ASN A 131 4.19 27.78 -9.86
N GLY A 132 4.48 28.24 -8.64
CA GLY A 132 3.78 29.39 -8.04
C GLY A 132 2.29 29.27 -7.69
N GLY A 133 1.77 28.08 -7.39
CA GLY A 133 0.46 27.94 -6.76
C GLY A 133 0.29 26.57 -6.12
N GLU A 134 0.64 26.43 -4.83
CA GLU A 134 0.18 25.27 -4.05
C GLU A 134 -1.36 25.25 -4.09
N THR A 135 -1.93 24.14 -4.54
CA THR A 135 -3.39 23.98 -4.55
C THR A 135 -3.85 23.77 -3.10
N ILE A 136 -5.04 24.29 -2.75
CA ILE A 136 -5.65 24.09 -1.42
C ILE A 136 -5.68 22.60 -1.03
N ALA A 137 -5.85 21.71 -2.03
CA ALA A 137 -5.83 20.26 -1.81
C ALA A 137 -4.45 19.72 -1.38
N ALA A 138 -3.36 20.19 -1.98
CA ALA A 138 -2.01 19.76 -1.62
C ALA A 138 -1.63 20.22 -0.20
N ASP A 139 -1.98 21.44 0.17
CA ASP A 139 -1.76 21.97 1.53
C ASP A 139 -2.56 21.19 2.57
N SER A 140 -3.84 20.91 2.28
CA SER A 140 -4.69 20.08 3.14
C SER A 140 -4.10 18.69 3.32
N ALA A 141 -3.70 18.02 2.23
CA ALA A 141 -3.08 16.70 2.28
C ALA A 141 -1.79 16.68 3.12
N ARG A 142 -0.92 17.70 2.95
CA ARG A 142 0.31 17.85 3.76
C ARG A 142 -0.01 18.08 5.24
N SER A 143 -0.98 18.94 5.55
CA SER A 143 -1.42 19.23 6.92
C SER A 143 -2.06 18.03 7.63
N MET A 144 -2.57 17.07 6.86
CA MET A 144 -3.13 15.81 7.34
C MET A 144 -2.08 14.70 7.41
N GLY A 145 -0.83 14.98 7.05
CA GLY A 145 0.27 14.03 7.10
C GLY A 145 0.18 12.93 6.04
N PHE A 146 -0.40 13.21 4.87
CA PHE A 146 -0.42 12.26 3.76
C PHE A 146 0.91 12.36 2.99
N GLU A 147 1.44 11.22 2.53
CA GLU A 147 2.59 11.17 1.64
C GLU A 147 2.16 11.44 0.20
N ARG A 148 1.09 10.76 -0.23
CA ARG A 148 0.49 10.91 -1.57
C ARG A 148 -0.97 10.51 -1.58
N ILE A 149 -1.71 11.09 -2.52
CA ILE A 149 -3.08 10.70 -2.88
C ILE A 149 -3.07 10.33 -4.37
N THR A 150 -3.54 9.14 -4.70
CA THR A 150 -3.51 8.61 -6.07
C THR A 150 -4.91 8.18 -6.50
N LEU A 151 -5.42 8.74 -7.59
CA LEU A 151 -6.57 8.23 -8.32
C LEU A 151 -6.12 7.10 -9.24
N ILE A 152 -6.77 5.95 -9.12
CA ILE A 152 -6.49 4.74 -9.91
C ILE A 152 -7.78 4.35 -10.61
N ALA A 153 -7.86 4.50 -11.94
CA ALA A 153 -9.10 4.27 -12.70
C ALA A 153 -9.46 2.77 -12.83
N ASP A 154 -8.45 1.91 -12.89
CA ASP A 154 -8.62 0.47 -13.12
C ASP A 154 -8.21 -0.35 -11.88
N PHE A 155 -8.64 0.07 -10.69
CA PHE A 155 -8.23 -0.58 -9.44
C PHE A 155 -8.81 -2.02 -9.37
N PRO A 156 -7.95 -3.06 -9.37
CA PRO A 156 -8.41 -4.43 -9.48
C PRO A 156 -8.81 -5.00 -8.12
N ILE A 157 -10.08 -5.32 -7.94
CA ILE A 157 -10.59 -6.00 -6.75
C ILE A 157 -11.04 -7.40 -7.13
N THR A 158 -10.40 -8.40 -6.52
CA THR A 158 -10.83 -9.81 -6.62
C THR A 158 -11.41 -10.25 -5.29
N ARG A 159 -12.69 -10.61 -5.29
CA ARG A 159 -13.36 -11.26 -4.16
C ARG A 159 -13.47 -12.74 -4.45
N ALA A 160 -12.96 -13.57 -3.57
CA ALA A 160 -13.07 -15.02 -3.66
C ALA A 160 -13.78 -15.56 -2.42
N THR A 161 -14.83 -16.35 -2.65
CA THR A 161 -15.59 -17.01 -1.58
C THR A 161 -15.51 -18.52 -1.78
N PHE A 162 -15.07 -19.23 -0.76
CA PHE A 162 -14.81 -20.69 -0.79
C PHE A 162 -15.65 -21.48 0.23
N GLY A 163 -16.46 -20.79 1.04
CA GLY A 163 -17.29 -21.41 2.06
C GLY A 163 -18.02 -20.39 2.92
N PHE A 164 -18.59 -20.86 4.03
CA PHE A 164 -19.30 -20.04 5.01
C PHE A 164 -19.09 -20.58 6.43
N SER A 165 -19.20 -19.69 7.42
CA SER A 165 -19.36 -20.06 8.83
C SER A 165 -20.77 -19.67 9.32
N ARG A 166 -21.25 -20.27 10.41
CA ARG A 166 -22.61 -20.04 10.94
C ARG A 166 -22.67 -19.50 12.37
N VAL A 167 -21.60 -19.68 13.13
CA VAL A 167 -21.60 -19.43 14.59
C VAL A 167 -20.53 -18.42 14.98
N ASP A 168 -19.32 -18.59 14.45
CA ASP A 168 -18.18 -17.74 14.76
C ASP A 168 -17.38 -17.48 13.47
N TYR A 169 -16.70 -16.34 13.42
CA TYR A 169 -15.79 -15.96 12.34
C TYR A 169 -14.33 -15.84 12.82
N GLN A 170 -14.09 -15.93 14.14
CA GLN A 170 -12.76 -15.78 14.73
C GLN A 170 -11.84 -16.96 14.35
N PRO A 171 -10.56 -16.70 14.03
CA PRO A 171 -9.57 -17.75 13.86
C PRO A 171 -9.55 -18.72 15.04
N GLN A 172 -9.30 -20.01 14.77
CA GLN A 172 -9.29 -21.10 15.77
C GLN A 172 -10.63 -21.42 16.46
N LYS A 173 -11.66 -20.59 16.34
CA LYS A 173 -13.02 -20.84 16.86
C LYS A 173 -14.04 -21.11 15.74
N CYS A 174 -13.81 -20.52 14.57
CA CYS A 174 -14.65 -20.67 13.39
C CYS A 174 -14.51 -22.08 12.78
N GLN A 175 -15.66 -22.70 12.49
CA GLN A 175 -15.74 -23.84 11.58
C GLN A 175 -16.13 -23.34 10.19
N LEU A 176 -15.16 -23.38 9.26
CA LEU A 176 -15.38 -23.07 7.87
C LEU A 176 -16.01 -24.27 7.16
N ASN A 177 -17.21 -24.10 6.62
CA ASN A 177 -17.88 -25.09 5.80
C ASN A 177 -17.64 -24.76 4.34
N PRO A 178 -16.96 -25.62 3.55
CA PRO A 178 -16.81 -25.39 2.13
C PRO A 178 -18.18 -25.51 1.43
N PHE A 179 -18.30 -24.90 0.26
CA PHE A 179 -19.45 -25.15 -0.61
C PHE A 179 -19.52 -26.62 -1.04
N SER A 180 -20.69 -27.07 -1.51
CA SER A 180 -20.84 -28.44 -1.99
C SER A 180 -19.86 -28.73 -3.14
N PRO A 181 -19.20 -29.90 -3.15
CA PRO A 181 -18.30 -30.28 -4.25
C PRO A 181 -19.08 -30.35 -5.56
N ASP A 182 -18.48 -29.82 -6.62
CA ASP A 182 -19.08 -29.76 -7.94
C ASP A 182 -18.80 -31.07 -8.71
N ARG A 183 -19.87 -31.73 -9.15
CA ARG A 183 -19.80 -33.00 -9.89
C ARG A 183 -19.18 -32.83 -11.27
N ASP A 184 -19.38 -31.68 -11.91
CA ASP A 184 -18.85 -31.41 -13.24
C ASP A 184 -17.34 -31.10 -13.21
N HIS A 185 -16.80 -30.85 -12.02
CA HIS A 185 -15.39 -30.54 -11.78
C HIS A 185 -14.72 -31.60 -10.89
N GLU A 186 -14.93 -32.89 -11.17
CA GLU A 186 -14.28 -34.02 -10.48
C GLU A 186 -14.50 -34.05 -8.95
N GLY A 187 -15.60 -33.49 -8.47
CA GLY A 187 -15.88 -33.41 -7.04
C GLY A 187 -15.02 -32.38 -6.29
N ARG A 188 -14.40 -31.42 -7.01
CA ARG A 188 -13.63 -30.33 -6.38
C ARG A 188 -14.57 -29.31 -5.73
N TYR A 189 -14.07 -28.65 -4.70
CA TYR A 189 -14.78 -27.57 -4.02
C TYR A 189 -14.73 -26.29 -4.87
N PRO A 190 -15.88 -25.68 -5.20
CA PRO A 190 -15.90 -24.46 -5.99
C PRO A 190 -15.40 -23.26 -5.18
N VAL A 191 -14.64 -22.39 -5.84
CA VAL A 191 -14.30 -21.06 -5.36
C VAL A 191 -15.02 -20.06 -6.25
N PHE A 192 -16.00 -19.35 -5.69
CA PHE A 192 -16.71 -18.32 -6.43
C PHE A 192 -15.88 -17.05 -6.44
N VAL A 193 -15.55 -16.58 -7.63
CA VAL A 193 -14.71 -15.40 -7.83
C VAL A 193 -15.52 -14.30 -8.50
N ASP A 194 -15.45 -13.11 -7.92
CA ASP A 194 -15.94 -11.88 -8.50
C ASP A 194 -14.76 -10.93 -8.69
N ILE A 195 -14.54 -10.47 -9.91
CA ILE A 195 -13.50 -9.50 -10.26
C ILE A 195 -14.21 -8.22 -10.69
N VAL A 196 -13.86 -7.11 -10.05
CA VAL A 196 -14.35 -5.77 -10.35
C VAL A 196 -13.14 -4.87 -10.62
N GLN A 197 -13.24 -4.06 -11.66
CA GLN A 197 -12.38 -2.92 -11.87
C GLN A 197 -13.19 -1.68 -11.53
N ALA A 198 -12.65 -0.83 -10.65
CA ALA A 198 -13.33 0.37 -10.19
C ALA A 198 -12.34 1.52 -10.11
N ASP A 199 -12.86 2.75 -10.21
CA ASP A 199 -12.12 3.91 -9.74
C ASP A 199 -11.84 3.72 -8.24
N ALA A 200 -10.62 4.04 -7.83
CA ALA A 200 -10.23 4.07 -6.43
C ALA A 200 -9.40 5.30 -6.11
N LEU A 201 -9.60 5.84 -4.91
CA LEU A 201 -8.68 6.83 -4.31
C LEU A 201 -7.84 6.10 -3.26
N SER A 202 -6.54 6.04 -3.51
CA SER A 202 -5.54 5.46 -2.61
C SER A 202 -4.82 6.57 -1.86
N ILE A 203 -4.74 6.45 -0.55
CA ILE A 203 -4.08 7.40 0.35
C ILE A 203 -3.01 6.65 1.13
N ARG A 204 -1.76 7.12 1.01
CA ARG A 204 -0.62 6.64 1.80
C ARG A 204 -0.25 7.70 2.84
N LEU A 205 -0.16 7.31 4.10
CA LEU A 205 0.29 8.22 5.17
C LEU A 205 1.81 8.36 5.14
N ASN A 206 2.30 9.52 5.57
CA ASN A 206 3.73 9.76 5.75
C ASN A 206 4.26 8.94 6.94
N PRO A 207 5.15 7.96 6.74
CA PRO A 207 5.67 7.12 7.81
C PRO A 207 6.38 7.91 8.92
N VAL A 208 7.03 9.04 8.58
CA VAL A 208 7.71 9.91 9.55
C VAL A 208 6.71 10.63 10.46
N ASN A 209 5.56 11.04 9.92
CA ASN A 209 4.51 11.68 10.73
C ASN A 209 3.85 10.66 11.65
N VAL A 210 3.57 9.45 11.16
CA VAL A 210 3.04 8.36 12.00
C VAL A 210 4.05 7.99 13.09
N TRP A 211 5.34 7.92 12.78
CA TRP A 211 6.39 7.69 13.77
C TRP A 211 6.38 8.76 14.87
N ARG A 212 6.43 10.03 14.49
CA ARG A 212 6.41 11.17 15.42
C ARG A 212 5.15 11.22 16.27
N TRP A 213 4.01 10.83 15.70
CA TRP A 213 2.74 10.73 16.41
C TRP A 213 2.81 9.76 17.59
N LEU A 214 3.40 8.58 17.35
CA LEU A 214 3.58 7.55 18.38
C LEU A 214 4.47 8.09 19.51
N GLU A 215 5.58 8.74 19.17
CA GLU A 215 6.49 9.38 20.13
C GLU A 215 5.78 10.45 21.00
N LEU A 216 4.97 11.32 20.37
CA LEU A 216 4.22 12.36 21.08
C LEU A 216 3.18 11.80 22.06
N ASN A 217 2.69 10.58 21.82
CA ASN A 217 1.79 9.87 22.72
C ASN A 217 2.52 8.97 23.73
N GLY A 218 3.85 9.09 23.83
CA GLY A 218 4.67 8.40 24.84
C GLY A 218 5.06 6.97 24.47
N LEU A 219 4.84 6.55 23.23
CA LEU A 219 5.38 5.30 22.71
C LEU A 219 6.82 5.51 22.24
N SER A 220 7.59 4.43 22.16
CA SER A 220 9.01 4.48 21.79
C SER A 220 9.26 3.48 20.67
N PRO A 221 8.74 3.75 19.45
CA PRO A 221 9.01 2.89 18.30
C PRO A 221 10.52 2.74 18.11
N ASN A 222 10.97 1.52 17.85
CA ASN A 222 12.39 1.22 17.66
C ASN A 222 12.57 0.33 16.43
N PHE A 223 13.63 0.60 15.66
CA PHE A 223 14.05 -0.25 14.54
C PHE A 223 15.36 -0.96 14.87
N PRO A 224 15.69 -2.06 14.17
CA PRO A 224 16.90 -2.84 14.48
C PRO A 224 18.17 -2.00 14.36
N GLU A 225 19.08 -2.10 15.34
CA GLU A 225 20.39 -1.42 15.34
C GLU A 225 21.26 -1.80 14.13
N SER A 226 20.96 -2.95 13.50
CA SER A 226 21.62 -3.42 12.29
C SER A 226 21.24 -2.64 11.03
N ALA A 227 20.26 -1.74 11.08
CA ALA A 227 19.84 -0.95 9.94
C ALA A 227 20.92 0.07 9.54
N SER A 228 21.35 0.01 8.26
CA SER A 228 22.34 0.96 7.73
C SER A 228 21.74 2.28 7.25
N ASP A 229 20.41 2.34 7.06
CA ASP A 229 19.68 3.54 6.62
C ASP A 229 18.49 3.82 7.55
N GLN A 230 18.58 4.88 8.34
CA GLN A 230 17.57 5.22 9.33
C GLN A 230 16.23 5.66 8.71
N ASP A 231 16.21 6.29 7.53
CA ASP A 231 14.96 6.69 6.90
C ASP A 231 14.20 5.47 6.40
N LEU A 232 14.89 4.58 5.68
CA LEU A 232 14.30 3.33 5.21
C LEU A 232 13.90 2.42 6.38
N ALA A 233 14.65 2.41 7.48
CA ALA A 233 14.28 1.66 8.68
C ALA A 233 12.97 2.18 9.30
N LYS A 234 12.78 3.51 9.39
CA LYS A 234 11.51 4.10 9.85
C LYS A 234 10.34 3.76 8.94
N ARG A 235 10.53 3.78 7.62
CA ARG A 235 9.51 3.38 6.66
C ARG A 235 9.17 1.89 6.79
N ALA A 236 10.18 1.04 7.00
CA ALA A 236 10.02 -0.41 7.11
C ALA A 236 9.53 -0.88 8.50
N TYR A 237 9.63 -0.05 9.53
CA TYR A 237 9.23 -0.38 10.89
C TYR A 237 7.78 -0.89 10.97
N PHE A 238 6.85 -0.26 10.26
CA PHE A 238 5.43 -0.65 10.26
C PHE A 238 5.18 -2.06 9.68
N ILE A 239 6.08 -2.51 8.80
CA ILE A 239 6.04 -3.86 8.22
C ILE A 239 6.39 -4.89 9.30
N GLY A 240 7.41 -4.60 10.11
CA GLY A 240 7.78 -5.43 11.25
C GLY A 240 6.74 -5.39 12.37
N LEU A 241 6.22 -4.21 12.69
CA LEU A 241 5.21 -3.99 13.72
C LEU A 241 3.94 -4.82 13.46
N LEU A 242 3.53 -4.94 12.20
CA LEU A 242 2.24 -5.55 11.82
C LEU A 242 2.38 -6.94 11.19
N ASP A 243 3.58 -7.55 11.20
CA ASP A 243 3.85 -8.78 10.43
C ASP A 243 2.97 -9.97 10.82
N GLU A 244 2.68 -10.10 12.12
CA GLU A 244 1.92 -11.20 12.71
C GLU A 244 0.71 -10.70 13.53
N THR A 245 0.27 -9.48 13.27
CA THR A 245 -0.81 -8.85 14.05
C THR A 245 -2.18 -9.33 13.56
N LEU A 246 -3.00 -9.83 14.49
CA LEU A 246 -4.36 -10.28 14.21
C LEU A 246 -5.34 -9.11 14.19
N LEU A 247 -5.47 -8.48 13.02
CA LEU A 247 -6.30 -7.27 12.84
C LEU A 247 -7.81 -7.53 12.86
N GLY A 248 -8.23 -8.81 12.78
CA GLY A 248 -9.62 -9.23 12.92
C GLY A 248 -10.11 -9.35 14.36
N GLU A 249 -9.31 -8.92 15.33
CA GLU A 249 -9.63 -8.94 16.76
C GLU A 249 -9.40 -7.55 17.37
N THR A 250 -9.95 -7.33 18.57
CA THR A 250 -9.67 -6.09 19.31
C THR A 250 -8.23 -6.10 19.81
N LEU A 251 -7.42 -5.18 19.30
CA LEU A 251 -6.07 -4.91 19.77
C LEU A 251 -6.17 -4.18 21.12
N ARG A 252 -5.58 -4.76 22.16
CA ARG A 252 -5.65 -4.25 23.54
C ARG A 252 -4.37 -3.46 23.88
N ALA A 253 -4.28 -3.01 25.14
CA ALA A 253 -3.16 -2.20 25.62
C ALA A 253 -1.76 -2.84 25.48
N ASP A 254 -1.65 -4.18 25.44
CA ASP A 254 -0.39 -4.89 25.19
C ASP A 254 0.10 -4.79 23.74
N ARG A 255 -0.77 -4.31 22.85
CA ARG A 255 -0.54 -4.08 21.41
C ARG A 255 -0.79 -2.62 21.07
N ALA A 256 -0.32 -1.71 21.92
CA ALA A 256 -0.63 -0.28 21.84
C ALA A 256 -0.18 0.35 20.51
N GLU A 257 1.05 0.07 20.08
CA GLU A 257 1.61 0.56 18.81
C GLU A 257 0.79 0.05 17.62
N GLU A 258 0.48 -1.24 17.58
CA GLU A 258 -0.35 -1.84 16.54
C GLU A 258 -1.76 -1.25 16.50
N ARG A 259 -2.38 -1.07 17.67
CA ARG A 259 -3.73 -0.47 17.79
C ARG A 259 -3.72 0.96 17.28
N MET A 260 -2.72 1.76 17.67
CA MET A 260 -2.62 3.14 17.23
C MET A 260 -2.45 3.22 15.71
N VAL A 261 -1.52 2.47 15.13
CA VAL A 261 -1.24 2.52 13.69
C VAL A 261 -2.39 1.97 12.85
N PHE A 262 -2.89 0.77 13.17
CA PHE A 262 -3.98 0.17 12.42
C PHE A 262 -5.29 0.93 12.62
N GLY A 263 -5.62 1.27 13.86
CA GLY A 263 -6.84 2.02 14.18
C GLY A 263 -6.85 3.40 13.56
N LEU A 264 -5.69 4.06 13.42
CA LEU A 264 -5.56 5.32 12.69
C LEU A 264 -6.00 5.14 11.23
N LEU A 265 -5.40 4.18 10.51
CA LEU A 265 -5.73 3.92 9.11
C LEU A 265 -7.20 3.55 8.92
N HIS A 266 -7.71 2.66 9.79
CA HIS A 266 -9.07 2.15 9.72
C HIS A 266 -10.12 3.21 10.08
N THR A 267 -9.85 4.04 11.10
CA THR A 267 -10.75 5.16 11.42
C THR A 267 -10.73 6.20 10.30
N LEU A 268 -9.55 6.48 9.74
CA LEU A 268 -9.40 7.43 8.66
C LEU A 268 -10.10 6.97 7.37
N SER A 269 -9.96 5.70 6.98
CA SER A 269 -10.68 5.15 5.82
C SER A 269 -12.19 5.25 5.98
N HIS A 270 -12.70 5.04 7.19
CA HIS A 270 -14.12 5.16 7.49
C HIS A 270 -14.63 6.59 7.37
N LEU A 271 -13.93 7.55 7.98
CA LEU A 271 -14.29 8.96 7.82
C LEU A 271 -14.18 9.39 6.36
N ALA A 272 -13.12 8.97 5.66
CA ALA A 272 -12.91 9.26 4.25
C ALA A 272 -14.06 8.75 3.37
N ILE A 273 -14.53 7.51 3.57
CA ILE A 273 -15.69 6.95 2.85
C ILE A 273 -16.96 7.73 3.16
N ARG A 274 -17.23 8.04 4.44
CA ARG A 274 -18.44 8.77 4.83
C ARG A 274 -18.48 10.17 4.22
N GLN A 275 -17.36 10.89 4.22
CA GLN A 275 -17.28 12.21 3.59
C GLN A 275 -17.30 12.13 2.07
N ALA A 276 -16.68 11.09 1.47
CA ALA A 276 -16.72 10.88 0.02
C ALA A 276 -18.15 10.67 -0.46
N ALA A 277 -18.91 9.80 0.21
CA ALA A 277 -20.31 9.49 -0.11
C ALA A 277 -21.19 10.75 -0.21
N LEU A 278 -21.01 11.71 0.72
CA LEU A 278 -21.75 12.97 0.73
C LEU A 278 -21.45 13.85 -0.48
N LEU A 279 -20.20 13.85 -0.96
CA LEU A 279 -19.73 14.73 -2.04
C LEU A 279 -19.89 14.11 -3.43
N CYS A 280 -19.72 12.79 -3.56
CA CYS A 280 -19.85 12.10 -4.86
C CYS A 280 -21.29 11.60 -5.14
N GLY A 281 -22.24 11.84 -4.22
CA GLY A 281 -23.64 11.48 -4.40
C GLY A 281 -23.92 9.97 -4.36
N LEU A 282 -22.99 9.19 -3.83
CA LEU A 282 -23.15 7.75 -3.63
C LEU A 282 -23.57 7.44 -2.20
N ASP A 283 -24.25 6.31 -2.01
CA ASP A 283 -24.50 5.83 -0.65
C ASP A 283 -23.19 5.31 -0.04
N SER A 284 -23.01 5.47 1.27
CA SER A 284 -21.84 4.95 1.98
C SER A 284 -21.67 3.42 1.85
N THR A 285 -22.76 2.68 1.60
CA THR A 285 -22.74 1.24 1.33
C THR A 285 -22.30 0.90 -0.09
N SER A 286 -22.23 1.88 -0.99
CA SER A 286 -21.72 1.75 -2.36
C SER A 286 -20.20 1.93 -2.45
N LEU A 287 -19.57 2.39 -1.36
CA LEU A 287 -18.13 2.56 -1.24
C LEU A 287 -17.59 1.53 -0.23
N SER A 288 -16.43 0.96 -0.53
CA SER A 288 -15.75 0.00 0.35
C SER A 288 -14.30 0.42 0.56
N GLU A 289 -13.73 -0.01 1.67
CA GLU A 289 -12.30 0.19 1.96
C GLU A 289 -11.45 -1.00 1.52
N TYR A 290 -10.18 -0.73 1.26
CA TYR A 290 -9.13 -1.72 1.11
C TYR A 290 -7.88 -1.21 1.84
N ILE A 291 -7.59 -1.75 3.02
CA ILE A 291 -6.47 -1.29 3.87
C ILE A 291 -5.26 -2.20 3.68
N LEU A 292 -4.10 -1.58 3.54
CA LEU A 292 -2.75 -2.17 3.53
C LEU A 292 -1.97 -1.59 4.73
N PRO A 293 -2.17 -2.13 5.95
CA PRO A 293 -1.64 -1.58 7.19
C PRO A 293 -0.11 -1.49 7.26
N LYS A 294 0.61 -2.51 6.78
CA LYS A 294 2.08 -2.55 6.71
C LYS A 294 2.62 -1.48 5.76
N ALA A 295 1.83 -1.14 4.73
CA ALA A 295 2.16 -0.10 3.77
C ALA A 295 1.74 1.32 4.21
N LEU A 296 1.03 1.45 5.34
CA LEU A 296 0.36 2.68 5.77
C LEU A 296 -0.57 3.28 4.71
N THR A 297 -1.25 2.42 3.95
CA THR A 297 -2.09 2.81 2.82
C THR A 297 -3.51 2.30 3.01
N PHE A 298 -4.49 3.11 2.63
CA PHE A 298 -5.86 2.64 2.43
C PHE A 298 -6.41 3.18 1.11
N SER A 299 -7.25 2.38 0.46
CA SER A 299 -7.98 2.77 -0.74
C SER A 299 -9.47 2.73 -0.49
N LEU A 300 -10.20 3.71 -1.02
CA LEU A 300 -11.65 3.64 -1.15
C LEU A 300 -12.02 3.39 -2.62
N TYR A 301 -12.98 2.49 -2.84
CA TYR A 301 -13.41 2.10 -4.18
C TYR A 301 -14.92 1.89 -4.24
N CYS A 302 -15.50 2.07 -5.43
CA CYS A 302 -16.91 1.77 -5.66
C CYS A 302 -17.14 0.24 -5.73
N ASN A 303 -18.05 -0.28 -4.91
CA ASN A 303 -18.32 -1.72 -4.82
C ASN A 303 -19.47 -2.23 -5.71
N HIS A 304 -20.16 -1.33 -6.43
CA HIS A 304 -21.29 -1.65 -7.30
C HIS A 304 -20.88 -2.01 -8.74
N ARG A 305 -21.59 -2.99 -9.32
CA ARG A 305 -21.39 -3.54 -10.67
C ARG A 305 -22.23 -2.87 -11.77
N PHE A 306 -23.33 -2.19 -11.43
CA PHE A 306 -24.30 -1.71 -12.41
C PHE A 306 -24.85 -0.32 -12.04
N GLY A 307 -24.65 0.66 -12.94
CA GLY A 307 -25.31 1.97 -12.90
C GLY A 307 -24.55 3.06 -12.11
N ALA A 308 -24.19 4.14 -12.82
CA ALA A 308 -23.83 5.47 -12.30
C ALA A 308 -22.55 5.66 -11.44
N THR A 309 -21.64 4.68 -11.35
CA THR A 309 -20.40 4.82 -10.55
C THR A 309 -19.11 5.14 -11.33
N ILE A 310 -19.15 5.12 -12.68
CA ILE A 310 -17.98 5.47 -13.51
C ILE A 310 -17.70 6.96 -13.33
N GLY A 311 -16.54 7.30 -12.77
CA GLY A 311 -16.07 8.66 -12.64
C GLY A 311 -16.55 9.41 -11.39
N ALA A 312 -17.28 8.78 -10.47
CA ALA A 312 -17.73 9.46 -9.24
C ALA A 312 -16.55 9.84 -8.33
N LEU A 313 -15.63 8.89 -8.10
CA LEU A 313 -14.40 9.14 -7.35
C LEU A 313 -13.37 9.94 -8.16
N ALA A 314 -13.35 9.79 -9.48
CA ALA A 314 -12.55 10.65 -10.35
C ALA A 314 -13.01 12.12 -10.26
N SER A 315 -14.33 12.36 -10.32
CA SER A 315 -14.89 13.72 -10.17
C SER A 315 -14.62 14.30 -8.79
N LEU A 316 -14.75 13.49 -7.73
CA LEU A 316 -14.38 13.89 -6.37
C LEU A 316 -12.90 14.35 -6.31
N PHE A 317 -12.00 13.59 -6.93
CA PHE A 317 -10.57 13.91 -6.96
C PHE A 317 -10.25 15.16 -7.80
N GLU A 318 -10.85 15.28 -8.98
CA GLU A 318 -10.55 16.38 -9.91
C GLU A 318 -11.19 17.71 -9.49
N GLN A 319 -12.36 17.68 -8.84
CA GLN A 319 -13.18 18.88 -8.63
C GLN A 319 -13.37 19.26 -7.16
N SER A 320 -13.36 18.28 -6.25
CA SER A 320 -13.77 18.47 -4.84
C SER A 320 -12.77 17.90 -3.83
N LEU A 321 -11.53 17.61 -4.23
CA LEU A 321 -10.52 16.99 -3.35
C LEU A 321 -10.24 17.86 -2.12
N GLY A 322 -10.08 19.18 -2.29
CA GLY A 322 -9.84 20.09 -1.16
C GLY A 322 -11.00 20.13 -0.17
N GLU A 323 -12.24 20.15 -0.67
CA GLU A 323 -13.46 20.12 0.15
C GLU A 323 -13.59 18.79 0.90
N TRP A 324 -13.30 17.68 0.23
CA TRP A 324 -13.33 16.35 0.84
C TRP A 324 -12.30 16.19 1.96
N LEU A 325 -11.06 16.64 1.74
CA LEU A 325 -10.01 16.61 2.76
C LEU A 325 -10.38 17.49 3.97
N GLN A 326 -10.93 18.68 3.73
CA GLN A 326 -11.40 19.55 4.80
C GLN A 326 -12.54 18.89 5.60
N ALA A 327 -13.51 18.29 4.92
CA ALA A 327 -14.62 17.60 5.57
C ALA A 327 -14.16 16.43 6.44
N ILE A 328 -13.11 15.70 6.03
CA ILE A 328 -12.50 14.65 6.86
C ILE A 328 -11.85 15.26 8.11
N ARG A 329 -11.11 16.36 7.94
CA ARG A 329 -10.42 17.06 9.02
C ARG A 329 -11.39 17.69 10.04
N GLU A 330 -12.61 18.01 9.62
CA GLU A 330 -13.65 18.58 10.47
C GLU A 330 -14.61 17.53 11.07
N ALA A 331 -14.41 16.23 10.78
CA ALA A 331 -15.25 15.14 11.29
C ALA A 331 -14.93 14.76 12.76
N ASP A 332 -14.63 15.76 13.60
CA ASP A 332 -14.22 15.60 15.00
C ASP A 332 -15.38 15.32 15.97
N ARG A 333 -16.63 15.57 15.54
CA ARG A 333 -17.84 15.49 16.37
C ARG A 333 -18.83 14.41 15.93
N CYS A 334 -19.53 13.86 16.91
CA CYS A 334 -20.66 12.96 16.74
C CYS A 334 -21.93 13.60 17.30
N VAL A 335 -23.08 13.30 16.69
CA VAL A 335 -24.39 13.69 17.20
C VAL A 335 -24.67 13.17 18.63
N TYR A 336 -23.96 12.13 19.06
CA TYR A 336 -24.08 11.53 20.40
C TYR A 336 -23.00 11.99 21.38
N ASP A 337 -22.21 13.02 21.05
CA ASP A 337 -21.26 13.57 22.00
C ASP A 337 -21.96 14.31 23.16
N PRO A 338 -21.42 14.26 24.39
CA PRO A 338 -20.11 13.71 24.77
C PRO A 338 -20.09 12.19 24.98
N VAL A 339 -21.26 11.52 25.06
CA VAL A 339 -21.34 10.08 25.40
C VAL A 339 -20.57 9.21 24.42
N CYS A 340 -20.59 9.53 23.11
CA CYS A 340 -19.82 8.80 22.12
C CYS A 340 -18.31 9.00 22.32
N GLY A 341 -17.83 10.25 22.42
CA GLY A 341 -16.43 10.56 22.70
C GLY A 341 -15.90 9.87 23.97
N ASP A 342 -16.66 9.94 25.07
CA ASP A 342 -16.30 9.35 26.36
C ASP A 342 -16.27 7.81 26.35
N ARG A 343 -16.84 7.16 25.33
CA ARG A 343 -16.86 5.70 25.17
C ARG A 343 -15.95 5.19 24.05
N GLY A 344 -15.01 6.01 23.59
CA GLY A 344 -14.04 5.63 22.55
C GLY A 344 -14.26 6.28 21.19
N GLY A 345 -15.28 7.13 21.05
CA GLY A 345 -15.50 7.90 19.83
C GLY A 345 -15.89 7.07 18.60
N SER A 346 -16.35 5.83 18.78
CA SER A 346 -16.81 4.95 17.71
C SER A 346 -18.27 4.52 17.87
N CYS A 347 -19.10 4.82 16.87
CA CYS A 347 -20.49 4.39 16.84
C CYS A 347 -21.06 4.38 15.41
N HIS A 348 -22.31 3.88 15.27
CA HIS A 348 -23.01 3.81 14.00
C HIS A 348 -23.22 5.16 13.30
N ALA A 349 -23.25 6.27 14.04
CA ALA A 349 -23.48 7.60 13.48
C ALA A 349 -22.21 8.33 13.03
N CYS A 350 -21.03 8.00 13.58
CA CYS A 350 -19.79 8.71 13.25
C CYS A 350 -18.80 7.87 12.43
N THR A 351 -18.49 6.65 12.86
CA THR A 351 -17.37 5.88 12.31
C THR A 351 -17.79 4.57 11.68
N HIS A 352 -18.89 3.92 12.06
CA HIS A 352 -19.17 2.60 11.49
C HIS A 352 -19.58 2.68 10.01
N LEU A 353 -19.16 1.67 9.26
CA LEU A 353 -19.61 1.35 7.91
C LEU A 353 -20.37 0.02 7.90
N SER A 354 -21.03 -0.29 6.78
CA SER A 354 -21.65 -1.60 6.59
C SER A 354 -20.59 -2.72 6.55
N GLU A 355 -21.02 -3.94 6.88
CA GLU A 355 -20.16 -5.14 6.80
C GLU A 355 -19.65 -5.43 5.38
N THR A 356 -20.36 -4.97 4.36
CA THR A 356 -19.95 -5.07 2.96
C THR A 356 -18.86 -4.07 2.57
N SER A 357 -18.67 -3.03 3.40
CA SER A 357 -17.74 -1.93 3.16
C SER A 357 -16.49 -2.01 4.02
N CYS A 358 -16.58 -2.57 5.24
CA CYS A 358 -15.47 -2.73 6.17
C CYS A 358 -15.07 -4.21 6.31
N ARG A 359 -13.81 -4.55 6.00
CA ARG A 359 -13.29 -5.92 6.10
C ARG A 359 -13.06 -6.37 7.55
N PHE A 360 -12.86 -5.41 8.45
CA PHE A 360 -12.45 -5.64 9.84
C PHE A 360 -13.59 -5.48 10.85
N PHE A 361 -14.84 -5.58 10.38
CA PHE A 361 -16.05 -5.58 11.22
C PHE A 361 -16.14 -4.39 12.20
N ASN A 362 -15.71 -3.21 11.76
CA ASN A 362 -15.69 -2.00 12.58
C ASN A 362 -14.89 -2.13 13.90
N LEU A 363 -13.92 -3.07 13.98
CA LEU A 363 -13.05 -3.24 15.14
C LEU A 363 -11.92 -2.19 15.16
N ASN A 364 -11.40 -1.87 16.35
CA ASN A 364 -10.25 -0.97 16.52
C ASN A 364 -10.46 0.45 15.96
N LEU A 365 -11.72 0.90 15.87
CA LEU A 365 -12.07 2.26 15.47
C LEU A 365 -12.07 3.22 16.66
N GLY A 366 -11.70 4.48 16.42
CA GLY A 366 -11.83 5.55 17.41
C GLY A 366 -11.42 6.91 16.86
N ARG A 367 -12.33 7.90 16.89
CA ARG A 367 -12.03 9.29 16.51
C ARG A 367 -10.85 9.88 17.29
N SER A 368 -10.62 9.40 18.51
CA SER A 368 -9.49 9.82 19.34
C SER A 368 -8.13 9.55 18.72
N LEU A 369 -8.01 8.61 17.78
CA LEU A 369 -6.78 8.36 17.03
C LEU A 369 -6.45 9.51 16.06
N LEU A 370 -7.48 10.21 15.55
CA LEU A 370 -7.33 11.34 14.63
C LEU A 370 -7.30 12.69 15.35
N PHE A 371 -8.11 12.84 16.41
CA PHE A 371 -8.39 14.13 17.07
C PHE A 371 -7.98 14.20 18.55
N GLY A 372 -7.41 13.12 19.11
CA GLY A 372 -7.13 12.99 20.53
C GLY A 372 -8.39 12.67 21.34
N GLY A 373 -8.22 12.25 22.60
CA GLY A 373 -9.33 11.94 23.51
C GLY A 373 -9.25 10.54 24.11
N HIS A 374 -10.39 9.97 24.49
CA HIS A 374 -10.44 8.66 25.12
C HIS A 374 -10.46 7.53 24.08
N ASP A 375 -9.63 6.52 24.30
CA ASP A 375 -9.68 5.21 23.66
C ASP A 375 -9.95 4.15 24.73
N PRO A 376 -10.87 3.20 24.51
CA PRO A 376 -11.29 2.25 25.53
C PRO A 376 -10.18 1.28 25.95
N GLU A 377 -9.19 1.03 25.10
CA GLU A 377 -8.09 0.11 25.40
C GLU A 377 -6.83 0.85 25.84
N LEU A 378 -6.54 2.03 25.28
CA LEU A 378 -5.31 2.80 25.55
C LEU A 378 -5.47 3.90 26.60
N GLY A 379 -6.71 4.20 27.02
CA GLY A 379 -6.97 5.30 27.95
C GLY A 379 -6.99 6.65 27.23
N LYS A 380 -6.11 7.58 27.60
CA LYS A 380 -6.13 8.93 27.02
C LYS A 380 -5.06 9.05 25.93
N ILE A 381 -5.49 9.31 24.70
CA ILE A 381 -4.64 9.75 23.59
C ILE A 381 -4.50 11.26 23.70
N ASN A 382 -3.27 11.74 23.91
CA ASN A 382 -3.00 13.15 24.17
C ASN A 382 -3.00 14.01 22.90
N TYR A 383 -2.51 13.44 21.80
CA TYR A 383 -2.44 14.11 20.50
C TYR A 383 -3.07 13.22 19.45
N GLY A 384 -4.08 13.74 18.75
CA GLY A 384 -4.59 13.11 17.54
C GLY A 384 -3.58 13.18 16.40
N TYR A 385 -3.72 12.30 15.41
CA TYR A 385 -2.82 12.31 14.26
C TYR A 385 -2.84 13.65 13.50
N PHE A 386 -3.99 14.33 13.42
CA PHE A 386 -4.11 15.62 12.75
C PHE A 386 -3.58 16.82 13.56
N ASP A 387 -3.16 16.60 14.81
CA ASP A 387 -2.54 17.63 15.66
C ASP A 387 -1.03 17.80 15.37
N ILE A 388 -0.45 16.88 14.60
CA ILE A 388 0.98 16.89 14.28
C ILE A 388 1.26 17.97 13.25
N LYS A 389 2.22 18.84 13.55
CA LYS A 389 2.70 19.90 12.66
C LYS A 389 4.06 19.58 12.10
#